data_AF-A0A2W6BCA6-F1
#
_entry.id   AF-A0A2W6BCA6-F1
#
_cell.length_a   1.000
_cell.length_b   1.000
_cell.length_c   1.000
_cell.angle_alpha   90.00
_cell.angle_beta   90.00
_cell.angle_gamma   90.00
#
_symmetry.space_group_name_H-M   'P 1'
#
loop_
_entity.id
_entity.type
_entity.pdbx_description
1 polymer ?
#
loop_
_entity_poly.entity_id
_entity_poly.type
_entity_poly.pdbx_seq_one_letter_code
_entity_poly.pdbx_strand_id
1 'polypeptide(L)'
;MGERRMTGGIVYRSGKGNPGNMTPRPKDTIGPQRGLSAHVDPKLAVPPREEGAQSKTFRVAKINIVHFQELQAHEDETGHVSIRPAEQSTLDEWAGSRHPDEDPHPLTKEMQGAIMGYMDVEQ
;
A
#
# COMPACT_ATOMS: atom_id res chain seq x y z
N MET A 1 -8.96 -16.69 -9.42
CA MET A 1 -8.94 -15.98 -8.13
C MET A 1 -9.46 -14.58 -8.39
N GLY A 2 -10.56 -14.22 -7.74
CA GLY A 2 -11.19 -12.91 -7.92
C GLY A 2 -10.68 -11.95 -6.85
N GLU A 3 -10.42 -10.70 -7.24
CA GLU A 3 -10.23 -9.62 -6.27
C GLU A 3 -11.61 -9.02 -5.90
N ARG A 4 -11.78 -8.61 -4.65
CA ARG A 4 -12.96 -7.92 -4.15
C ARG A 4 -12.61 -6.47 -3.85
N ARG A 5 -13.35 -5.54 -4.45
CA ARG A 5 -13.28 -4.13 -4.07
C ARG A 5 -13.73 -3.96 -2.61
N MET A 6 -12.88 -3.39 -1.79
CA MET A 6 -13.19 -3.01 -0.41
C MET A 6 -13.87 -1.64 -0.40
N THR A 7 -14.90 -1.46 0.44
CA THR A 7 -15.62 -0.18 0.62
C THR A 7 -15.32 0.49 1.96
N GLY A 8 -14.56 -0.17 2.84
CA GLY A 8 -14.15 0.37 4.13
C GLY A 8 -13.22 -0.58 4.88
N GLY A 9 -12.59 -0.06 5.93
CA GLY A 9 -11.68 -0.83 6.79
C GLY A 9 -10.27 -0.24 6.87
N ILE A 10 -9.42 -0.93 7.61
CA ILE A 10 -8.01 -0.59 7.77
C ILE A 10 -7.17 -1.59 6.98
N VAL A 11 -6.22 -1.08 6.21
CA VAL A 11 -5.18 -1.87 5.55
C VAL A 11 -3.80 -1.45 6.04
N TYR A 12 -2.83 -2.34 5.87
CA TYR A 12 -1.53 -2.26 6.48
C TYR A 12 -0.45 -2.30 5.41
N ARG A 13 0.47 -1.34 5.46
CA ARG A 13 1.61 -1.27 4.55
C ARG A 13 2.90 -1.07 5.32
N SER A 14 3.93 -1.86 5.00
CA SER A 14 5.25 -1.66 5.58
C SER A 14 5.87 -0.34 5.11
N GLY A 15 6.60 0.30 6.02
CA GLY A 15 7.34 1.52 5.75
C GLY A 15 6.68 2.79 6.28
N LYS A 16 7.45 3.88 6.22
CA LYS A 16 7.00 5.23 6.62
C LYS A 16 6.11 5.84 5.55
N GLY A 17 5.21 6.75 5.94
CA GLY A 17 4.31 7.48 5.03
C GLY A 17 5.00 8.57 4.19
N ASN A 18 6.21 8.34 3.67
CA ASN A 18 6.88 9.28 2.78
C ASN A 18 6.47 9.05 1.31
N PRO A 19 6.72 10.00 0.39
CA PRO A 19 6.26 9.91 -1.00
C PRO A 19 6.79 8.66 -1.70
N GLY A 20 8.08 8.35 -1.53
CA GLY A 20 8.67 7.13 -2.07
C GLY A 20 7.91 5.87 -1.65
N ASN A 21 7.54 5.72 -0.38
CA ASN A 21 6.81 4.54 0.07
C ASN A 21 5.33 4.56 -0.27
N MET A 22 4.71 5.73 -0.41
CA MET A 22 3.27 5.87 -0.65
C MET A 22 2.91 6.05 -2.13
N THR A 23 3.87 5.92 -3.04
CA THR A 23 3.67 5.89 -4.50
C THR A 23 4.04 4.50 -5.04
N PRO A 24 3.28 3.88 -5.97
CA PRO A 24 3.67 2.62 -6.61
C PRO A 24 5.00 2.75 -7.36
N ARG A 25 5.71 1.65 -7.57
CA ARG A 25 6.84 1.60 -8.52
C ARG A 25 6.31 1.37 -9.93
N PRO A 26 7.06 1.72 -10.98
CA PRO A 26 6.67 1.39 -12.36
C PRO A 26 6.38 -0.11 -12.57
N LYS A 27 7.12 -1.01 -11.91
CA LYS A 27 6.85 -2.46 -11.96
C LYS A 27 5.54 -2.87 -11.28
N ASP A 28 5.03 -2.04 -10.37
CA ASP A 28 3.81 -2.31 -9.62
C ASP A 28 2.56 -1.97 -10.46
N THR A 29 2.68 -1.50 -11.71
CA THR A 29 1.52 -1.17 -12.57
C THR A 29 1.08 -2.32 -13.49
N ILE A 30 1.79 -3.46 -13.43
CA ILE A 30 1.62 -4.60 -14.34
C ILE A 30 1.07 -5.81 -13.58
N GLY A 31 0.20 -6.59 -14.23
CA GLY A 31 -0.28 -7.87 -13.73
C GLY A 31 -1.53 -7.80 -12.85
N PRO A 32 -1.92 -8.93 -12.24
CA PRO A 32 -3.18 -9.03 -11.48
C PRO A 32 -3.17 -8.18 -10.20
N GLN A 33 -2.03 -8.10 -9.51
CA GLN A 33 -1.83 -7.34 -8.28
C GLN A 33 -1.28 -5.92 -8.53
N ARG A 34 -1.59 -5.33 -9.69
CA ARG A 34 -1.14 -3.96 -10.00
C ARG A 34 -1.71 -2.97 -8.99
N GLY A 35 -0.89 -2.01 -8.57
CA GLY A 35 -1.20 -1.01 -7.56
C GLY A 35 -0.19 -1.00 -6.41
N LEU A 36 -0.40 -0.10 -5.47
CA LEU A 36 0.37 -0.03 -4.24
C LEU A 36 -0.02 -1.20 -3.32
N SER A 37 0.94 -2.07 -3.03
CA SER A 37 0.73 -3.24 -2.18
C SER A 37 0.44 -2.87 -0.70
N ALA A 38 -0.61 -3.43 -0.14
CA ALA A 38 -0.96 -3.42 1.27
C ALA A 38 -1.56 -4.77 1.65
N HIS A 39 -1.92 -4.96 2.92
CA HIS A 39 -2.50 -6.21 3.42
C HIS A 39 -3.59 -5.93 4.45
N VAL A 40 -4.52 -6.86 4.62
CA VAL A 40 -5.57 -6.77 5.66
C VAL A 40 -5.06 -7.18 7.05
N ASP A 41 -3.92 -7.87 7.13
CA ASP A 41 -3.25 -8.26 8.37
C ASP A 41 -1.87 -7.57 8.47
N PRO A 42 -1.54 -6.87 9.57
CA PRO A 42 -0.23 -6.25 9.75
C PRO A 42 0.94 -7.25 9.72
N LYS A 43 0.73 -8.53 10.08
CA LYS A 43 1.76 -9.57 10.00
C LYS A 43 2.11 -9.96 8.56
N LEU A 44 1.15 -9.84 7.65
CA LEU A 44 1.36 -10.06 6.21
C LEU A 44 2.00 -8.84 5.53
N ALA A 45 1.88 -7.65 6.14
CA ALA A 45 2.49 -6.43 5.61
C ALA A 45 4.03 -6.39 5.73
N VAL A 46 4.62 -7.34 6.47
CA VAL A 46 6.06 -7.42 6.74
C VAL A 46 6.62 -8.74 6.21
N PRO A 47 7.91 -8.80 5.81
CA PRO A 47 8.53 -10.03 5.34
C PRO A 47 8.43 -11.15 6.39
N PRO A 48 8.21 -12.40 5.98
CA PRO A 48 8.25 -13.53 6.90
C PRO A 48 9.65 -13.66 7.50
N ARG A 49 9.73 -14.01 8.78
CA ARG A 49 11.00 -14.33 9.43
C ARG A 49 11.62 -15.58 8.81
N GLU A 50 12.87 -15.46 8.40
CA GLU A 50 13.69 -16.61 8.03
C GLU A 50 14.09 -17.42 9.28
N GLU A 51 14.12 -18.74 9.15
CA GLU A 51 14.51 -19.64 10.23
C GLU A 51 15.93 -19.30 10.73
N GLY A 52 16.08 -19.10 12.04
CA GLY A 52 17.35 -18.70 12.66
C GLY A 52 17.67 -17.20 12.60
N ALA A 53 16.88 -16.36 11.92
CA ALA A 53 17.07 -14.92 11.94
C ALA A 53 16.74 -14.33 13.33
N GLN A 54 17.46 -13.28 13.73
CA GLN A 54 17.07 -12.48 14.89
C GLN A 54 15.75 -11.75 14.62
N SER A 55 14.98 -11.53 15.69
CA SER A 55 13.72 -10.79 15.55
C SER A 55 13.99 -9.37 15.06
N LYS A 56 13.15 -8.90 14.13
CA LYS A 56 13.21 -7.54 13.60
C LYS A 56 11.87 -6.86 13.79
N THR A 57 11.93 -5.62 14.28
CA THR A 57 10.76 -4.75 14.38
C THR A 57 10.58 -3.99 13.08
N PHE A 58 9.40 -4.12 12.48
CA PHE A 58 9.00 -3.41 11.28
C PHE A 58 7.91 -2.39 11.61
N ARG A 59 8.10 -1.15 11.14
CA ARG A 59 7.06 -0.13 11.25
C ARG A 59 6.07 -0.27 10.10
N VAL A 60 4.80 -0.38 10.46
CA VAL A 60 3.67 -0.58 9.54
C VAL A 60 2.71 0.61 9.66
N ALA A 61 2.36 1.20 8.52
CA ALA A 61 1.34 2.24 8.43
C ALA A 61 -0.06 1.63 8.46
N LYS A 62 -0.96 2.24 9.24
CA LYS A 62 -2.40 1.92 9.27
C LYS A 62 -3.13 2.90 8.35
N ILE A 63 -3.76 2.40 7.30
CA ILE A 63 -4.41 3.21 6.27
C ILE A 63 -5.90 2.94 6.33
N ASN A 64 -6.71 3.99 6.54
CA ASN A 64 -8.16 3.87 6.55
C ASN A 64 -8.73 4.17 5.16
N ILE A 65 -9.16 3.13 4.46
CA ILE A 65 -9.54 3.24 3.04
C ILE A 65 -10.85 4.00 2.82
N VAL A 66 -11.63 4.30 3.88
CA VAL A 66 -12.82 5.16 3.78
C VAL A 66 -12.47 6.61 3.45
N HIS A 67 -11.20 7.00 3.61
CA HIS A 67 -10.71 8.34 3.28
C HIS A 67 -10.25 8.46 1.82
N PHE A 68 -10.27 7.37 1.06
CA PHE A 68 -9.98 7.43 -0.36
C PHE A 68 -11.11 8.09 -1.14
N GLN A 69 -10.71 8.95 -2.07
CA GLN A 69 -11.58 9.67 -3.00
C GLN A 69 -11.43 9.09 -4.41
N GLU A 70 -10.19 9.01 -4.90
CA GLU A 70 -9.89 8.48 -6.24
C GLU A 70 -9.33 7.05 -6.16
N LEU A 71 -8.71 6.69 -5.04
CA LEU A 71 -8.12 5.36 -4.86
C LEU A 71 -9.17 4.30 -4.53
N GLN A 72 -8.87 3.08 -4.96
CA GLN A 72 -9.65 1.89 -4.67
C GLN A 72 -8.74 0.81 -4.09
N ALA A 73 -9.23 0.12 -3.07
CA ALA A 73 -8.56 -1.04 -2.49
C ALA A 73 -9.23 -2.32 -3.02
N HIS A 74 -8.43 -3.23 -3.56
CA HIS A 74 -8.87 -4.52 -4.09
C HIS A 74 -8.15 -5.63 -3.32
N GLU A 75 -8.91 -6.40 -2.53
CA GLU A 75 -8.42 -7.50 -1.71
C GLU A 75 -8.51 -8.82 -2.48
N ASP A 76 -7.46 -9.63 -2.47
CA ASP A 76 -7.50 -11.00 -2.97
C ASP A 76 -7.67 -12.04 -1.84
N GLU A 77 -7.83 -13.30 -2.23
CA GLU A 77 -8.06 -14.43 -1.32
C GLU A 77 -6.91 -14.68 -0.32
N THR A 78 -5.73 -14.09 -0.55
CA THR A 78 -4.56 -14.18 0.34
C THR A 78 -4.51 -13.08 1.40
N GLY A 79 -5.43 -12.12 1.34
CA GLY A 79 -5.42 -10.92 2.18
C GLY A 79 -4.45 -9.84 1.68
N HIS A 80 -3.88 -10.01 0.48
CA HIS A 80 -3.17 -8.94 -0.21
C HIS A 80 -4.17 -7.91 -0.73
N VAL A 81 -3.82 -6.63 -0.60
CA VAL A 81 -4.62 -5.51 -1.07
C VAL A 81 -3.82 -4.71 -2.08
N SER A 82 -4.33 -4.62 -3.30
CA SER A 82 -3.83 -3.71 -4.32
C SER A 82 -4.58 -2.38 -4.25
N ILE A 83 -3.88 -1.29 -3.92
CA ILE A 83 -4.45 0.06 -3.89
C ILE A 83 -4.12 0.78 -5.21
N ARG A 84 -5.13 1.17 -5.97
CA ARG A 84 -4.96 1.80 -7.29
C ARG A 84 -6.14 2.69 -7.67
N PRO A 85 -5.94 3.69 -8.55
CA PRO A 85 -7.06 4.36 -9.22
C PRO A 85 -7.83 3.37 -10.13
N ALA A 86 -9.00 3.78 -10.59
CA ALA A 86 -9.82 2.98 -11.49
C ALA A 86 -9.15 2.80 -12.87
N GLU A 87 -8.50 3.85 -13.37
CA GLU A 87 -7.91 3.89 -14.70
C GLU A 87 -6.43 3.50 -14.68
N GLN A 88 -6.02 2.71 -15.68
CA GLN A 88 -4.64 2.25 -15.81
C GLN A 88 -3.66 3.40 -16.11
N SER A 89 -4.06 4.34 -16.97
CA SER A 89 -3.27 5.53 -17.30
C SER A 89 -2.91 6.34 -16.05
N THR A 90 -3.88 6.56 -15.16
CA THR A 90 -3.67 7.25 -13.88
C THR A 90 -2.74 6.46 -12.96
N LEU A 91 -2.82 5.12 -12.96
CA LEU A 91 -1.88 4.28 -12.20
C LEU A 91 -0.45 4.40 -12.74
N ASP A 92 -0.28 4.41 -14.06
CA ASP A 92 1.03 4.55 -14.71
C ASP A 92 1.64 5.94 -14.46
N GLU A 93 0.84 7.00 -14.57
CA GLU A 93 1.24 8.37 -14.22
C GLU A 93 1.65 8.46 -12.74
N TRP A 94 0.81 7.93 -11.84
CA TRP A 94 1.10 7.92 -10.43
C TRP A 94 2.41 7.18 -10.12
N ALA A 95 2.63 6.00 -10.71
CA ALA A 95 3.87 5.26 -10.51
C ALA A 95 5.10 5.98 -11.09
N GLY A 96 4.94 6.67 -12.22
CA GLY A 96 5.97 7.50 -12.85
C GLY A 96 6.39 8.68 -11.98
N SER A 97 5.51 9.19 -11.12
CA SER A 97 5.80 10.29 -10.19
C SER A 97 6.59 9.90 -8.93
N ARG A 98 7.07 8.64 -8.83
CA ARG A 98 7.75 8.13 -7.63
C ARG A 98 9.14 8.76 -7.46
N HIS A 99 9.17 9.98 -6.94
CA HIS A 99 10.37 10.72 -6.61
C HIS A 99 10.27 11.22 -5.16
N PRO A 100 11.21 10.85 -4.28
CA PRO A 100 11.13 11.20 -2.86
C PRO A 100 11.34 12.69 -2.59
N ASP A 101 11.99 13.40 -3.51
CA ASP A 101 12.45 14.78 -3.34
C ASP A 101 11.61 15.80 -4.15
N GLU A 102 10.55 15.35 -4.82
CA GLU A 102 9.65 16.21 -5.61
C GLU A 102 8.29 16.37 -4.93
N ASP A 103 7.48 17.34 -5.40
CA ASP A 103 6.13 17.50 -4.89
C ASP A 103 5.32 16.22 -5.15
N PRO A 104 4.73 15.59 -4.12
CA PRO A 104 4.07 14.31 -4.30
C PRO A 104 2.82 14.45 -5.17
N HIS A 105 2.61 13.44 -6.03
CA HIS A 105 1.40 13.30 -6.82
C HIS A 105 0.14 13.34 -5.93
N PRO A 106 -1.00 13.87 -6.41
CA PRO A 106 -2.24 13.94 -5.64
C PRO A 106 -2.65 12.60 -4.99
N LEU A 107 -2.56 11.49 -5.72
CA LEU A 107 -2.84 10.15 -5.17
C LEU A 107 -1.86 9.71 -4.07
N THR A 108 -0.61 10.17 -4.09
CA THR A 108 0.35 9.96 -3.00
C THR A 108 -0.07 10.74 -1.76
N LYS A 109 -0.50 11.99 -1.95
CA LYS A 109 -1.01 12.85 -0.85
C LYS A 109 -2.29 12.25 -0.27
N GLU A 110 -3.18 11.71 -1.10
CA GLU A 110 -4.38 10.97 -0.67
C GLU A 110 -4.00 9.74 0.18
N MET A 111 -3.06 8.92 -0.30
CA MET A 111 -2.53 7.79 0.48
C MET A 111 -1.98 8.23 1.84
N GLN A 112 -1.20 9.32 1.87
CA GLN A 112 -0.62 9.86 3.09
C GLN A 112 -1.69 10.40 4.05
N GLY A 113 -2.70 11.10 3.53
CA GLY A 113 -3.83 11.61 4.30
C GLY A 113 -4.70 10.51 4.90
N ALA A 114 -4.74 9.34 4.28
CA ALA A 114 -5.46 8.17 4.80
C ALA A 114 -4.71 7.43 5.93
N ILE A 115 -3.46 7.81 6.25
CA ILE A 115 -2.70 7.18 7.33
C ILE A 115 -3.24 7.66 8.69
N MET A 116 -3.74 6.72 9.50
CA MET A 116 -4.28 6.97 10.85
C MET A 116 -3.23 6.79 11.95
N GLY A 117 -2.06 6.25 11.62
CA GLY A 117 -0.99 6.04 12.56
C GLY A 117 -0.07 4.92 12.13
N TYR A 118 0.83 4.55 13.05
CA TYR A 118 1.80 3.50 12.84
C TYR A 118 1.72 2.48 13.97
N MET A 119 2.15 1.26 13.68
CA MET A 119 2.42 0.26 14.68
C MET A 119 3.72 -0.46 14.36
N ASP A 120 4.29 -1.05 15.39
CA ASP A 120 5.45 -1.91 15.29
C ASP A 120 4.99 -3.37 15.28
N VAL A 121 5.51 -4.13 14.32
CA VAL A 121 5.26 -5.56 14.16
C VAL A 121 6.59 -6.27 14.32
N GLU A 122 6.64 -7.20 15.26
CA GLU A 122 7.79 -8.06 15.48
C GLU A 122 7.63 -9.34 14.65
N GLN A 123 8.66 -9.66 13.88
CA GLN A 123 8.84 -10.94 13.19
C GLN A 123 10.08 -11.61 13.80
#